data_AF-Q3ASR3-F1
#
_entry.id   AF-Q3ASR3-F1
#
_cell.length_a   1.000
_cell.length_b   1.000
_cell.length_c   1.000
_cell.angle_alpha   90.00
_cell.angle_beta   90.00
_cell.angle_gamma   90.00
#
_symmetry.space_group_name_H-M   'P 1'
#
loop_
_entity.id
_entity.type
_entity.pdbx_description
1 polymer ?
#
loop_
_entity_poly.entity_id
_entity_poly.type
_entity_poly.pdbx_seq_one_letter_code
_entity_poly.pdbx_strand_id
1 'polypeptide(L)'
;MSKREELLQSYENGNFLETVYACSSNDHNDRSSVVFDLVALNNEGLIDVVGAFQSLKNESSNSPDFFLTRHVFEKALPELEASVPAVMHCVLQLYLDAGQDLAASTVINSFFDFCTKKASRPHEALEVIKASPGKLAHLLPATLIAGSQIDSSFYLCETMRLCKDENIELKRWALFSIGKLNLPEDIKKFGDALSALEYAAVQETDDQILSSVIKSAFPLLQRDKSQEPRAIAIIISALRKGDDYVLHAASEIFGFYTGELPTTLREAFFVDLLRVKPTHKGTLDNVDYGISHLLKNGNSEQAIQFLEALLLRHSGELTIEVFDSAISEIVSNKAFISKVLTRWFLRGDRVLCEAVHEIVWAHHGSGLLLEIDVTELNPSDSGHILFIARKAIGYLFMQPLSAASVLISLMRNATDDKVLKKLGELLLDPLLLNYTGKARDYIIKQSGSESGKVKETIDNALKDINTYLEELRSVGSLSALHPSEAQREAYNRHYSQLMAESWKAAEAKSVVLNLFPKSVLLYGKKLINYVYGSDGQSHRQEIPLQCLGSEMEYARMHIFDPFGMDYMLRVFRNEQLKT
;
A
#
# COMPACT_ATOMS: atom_id res chain seq x y z
N MET A 1 -45.97 13.02 -7.83
CA MET A 1 -46.06 11.64 -8.34
C MET A 1 -45.45 10.74 -7.28
N SER A 2 -46.07 9.61 -6.94
CA SER A 2 -45.44 8.68 -6.00
C SER A 2 -44.20 8.07 -6.64
N LYS A 3 -43.10 7.84 -5.89
CA LYS A 3 -41.87 7.21 -6.42
C LYS A 3 -42.16 5.88 -7.10
N ARG A 4 -43.10 5.13 -6.56
CA ARG A 4 -43.59 3.88 -7.15
C ARG A 4 -44.22 4.06 -8.54
N GLU A 5 -45.01 5.11 -8.74
CA GLU A 5 -45.61 5.42 -10.05
C GLU A 5 -44.54 5.89 -11.05
N GLU A 6 -43.55 6.64 -10.57
CA GLU A 6 -42.41 7.10 -11.35
C GLU A 6 -41.55 5.92 -11.86
N LEU A 7 -41.27 4.94 -10.99
CA LEU A 7 -40.55 3.70 -11.36
C LEU A 7 -41.31 2.83 -12.35
N LEU A 8 -42.64 2.73 -12.22
CA LEU A 8 -43.48 2.01 -13.18
C LEU A 8 -43.48 2.67 -14.55
N GLN A 9 -43.70 3.99 -14.58
CA GLN A 9 -43.73 4.73 -15.83
C GLN A 9 -42.37 4.71 -16.53
N SER A 10 -41.27 4.77 -15.78
CA SER A 10 -39.93 4.70 -16.37
C SER A 10 -39.58 3.33 -16.91
N TYR A 11 -40.09 2.26 -16.28
CA TYR A 11 -39.95 0.91 -16.79
C TYR A 11 -40.64 0.72 -18.15
N GLU A 12 -41.85 1.24 -18.33
CA GLU A 12 -42.56 1.19 -19.62
C GLU A 12 -41.87 2.04 -20.71
N ASN A 13 -41.23 3.14 -20.32
CA ASN A 13 -40.57 4.08 -21.24
C ASN A 13 -39.12 3.73 -21.57
N GLY A 14 -38.55 2.70 -20.93
CA GLY A 14 -37.18 2.23 -21.19
C GLY A 14 -36.07 3.08 -20.55
N ASN A 15 -36.38 3.90 -19.55
CA ASN A 15 -35.41 4.73 -18.80
C ASN A 15 -35.35 4.37 -17.31
N PHE A 16 -35.59 3.09 -16.99
CA PHE A 16 -35.75 2.59 -15.63
C PHE A 16 -34.51 2.80 -14.75
N LEU A 17 -33.32 2.44 -15.24
CA LEU A 17 -32.10 2.48 -14.45
C LEU A 17 -31.68 3.93 -14.13
N GLU A 18 -31.93 4.86 -15.05
CA GLU A 18 -31.76 6.29 -14.85
C GLU A 18 -32.67 6.81 -13.74
N THR A 19 -33.94 6.40 -13.74
CA THR A 19 -34.89 6.76 -12.69
C THR A 19 -34.49 6.15 -11.34
N VAL A 20 -34.08 4.87 -11.29
CA VAL A 20 -33.59 4.26 -10.06
C VAL A 20 -32.39 5.02 -9.49
N TYR A 21 -31.44 5.42 -10.34
CA TYR A 21 -30.31 6.24 -9.93
C TYR A 21 -30.74 7.61 -9.40
N ALA A 22 -31.59 8.33 -10.15
CA ALA A 22 -32.07 9.65 -9.75
C ALA A 22 -32.82 9.61 -8.41
N CYS A 23 -33.72 8.63 -8.22
CA CYS A 23 -34.48 8.47 -6.99
C CYS A 23 -33.61 8.04 -5.79
N SER A 24 -32.47 7.39 -6.02
CA SER A 24 -31.57 6.89 -4.96
C SER A 24 -30.42 7.83 -4.60
N SER A 25 -30.28 8.96 -5.32
CA SER A 25 -29.21 9.94 -5.16
C SER A 25 -29.55 11.12 -4.24
N ASN A 26 -30.82 11.29 -3.84
CA ASN A 26 -31.28 12.50 -3.12
C ASN A 26 -31.18 12.45 -1.58
N ASP A 27 -31.10 11.28 -0.93
CA ASP A 27 -30.79 11.10 0.51
C ASP A 27 -30.64 9.59 0.88
N HIS A 28 -30.08 9.26 2.05
CA HIS A 28 -30.03 7.87 2.56
C HIS A 28 -31.42 7.27 2.82
N ASN A 29 -32.36 8.08 3.31
CA ASN A 29 -33.75 7.65 3.51
C ASN A 29 -34.45 7.34 2.18
N ASP A 30 -34.07 8.05 1.12
CA ASP A 30 -34.64 7.86 -0.21
C ASP A 30 -34.20 6.55 -0.85
N ARG A 31 -32.96 6.11 -0.61
CA ARG A 31 -32.44 4.84 -1.12
C ARG A 31 -33.18 3.62 -0.56
N SER A 32 -33.46 3.60 0.75
CA SER A 32 -34.21 2.52 1.39
C SER A 32 -35.66 2.44 0.90
N SER A 33 -36.28 3.61 0.66
CA SER A 33 -37.61 3.70 0.05
C SER A 33 -37.63 3.12 -1.36
N VAL A 34 -36.64 3.45 -2.19
CA VAL A 34 -36.55 2.91 -3.56
C VAL A 34 -36.37 1.39 -3.56
N VAL A 35 -35.52 0.86 -2.66
CA VAL A 35 -35.35 -0.60 -2.51
C VAL A 35 -36.68 -1.28 -2.17
N PHE A 36 -37.45 -0.73 -1.24
CA PHE A 36 -38.75 -1.28 -0.86
C PHE A 36 -39.74 -1.28 -2.03
N ASP A 37 -39.84 -0.17 -2.77
CA ASP A 37 -40.73 -0.06 -3.92
C ASP A 37 -40.32 -1.02 -5.05
N LEU A 38 -39.02 -1.17 -5.32
CA LEU A 38 -38.50 -2.13 -6.31
C LEU A 38 -38.89 -3.57 -5.97
N VAL A 39 -38.72 -3.96 -4.71
CA VAL A 39 -39.07 -5.30 -4.22
C VAL A 39 -40.57 -5.54 -4.38
N ALA A 40 -41.41 -4.59 -3.95
CA ALA A 40 -42.86 -4.70 -4.06
C ALA A 40 -43.31 -4.82 -5.52
N LEU A 41 -42.83 -3.93 -6.40
CA LEU A 41 -43.18 -3.91 -7.82
C LEU A 41 -42.77 -5.20 -8.54
N ASN A 42 -41.59 -5.74 -8.24
CA ASN A 42 -41.14 -7.01 -8.79
C ASN A 42 -42.00 -8.19 -8.33
N ASN A 43 -42.25 -8.27 -7.01
CA ASN A 43 -42.95 -9.40 -6.42
C ASN A 43 -44.44 -9.40 -6.76
N GLU A 44 -45.00 -8.25 -7.12
CA GLU A 44 -46.33 -8.11 -7.72
C GLU A 44 -46.36 -8.42 -9.23
N GLY A 45 -45.21 -8.65 -9.86
CA GLY A 45 -45.08 -8.98 -11.28
C GLY A 45 -45.25 -7.78 -12.22
N LEU A 46 -45.15 -6.55 -11.71
CA LEU A 46 -45.33 -5.33 -12.50
C LEU A 46 -44.06 -4.89 -13.23
N ILE A 47 -42.89 -5.28 -12.70
CA ILE A 47 -41.57 -4.96 -13.25
C ILE A 47 -40.69 -6.21 -13.15
N ASP A 48 -39.83 -6.46 -14.14
CA ASP A 48 -38.73 -7.43 -14.01
C ASP A 48 -37.46 -6.69 -13.59
N VAL A 49 -37.24 -6.58 -12.28
CA VAL A 49 -36.08 -5.86 -11.73
C VAL A 49 -34.79 -6.59 -12.12
N VAL A 50 -34.78 -7.92 -12.12
CA VAL A 50 -33.59 -8.71 -12.46
C VAL A 50 -33.20 -8.52 -13.92
N GLY A 51 -34.17 -8.61 -14.83
CA GLY A 51 -33.97 -8.37 -16.26
C GLY A 51 -33.55 -6.93 -16.55
N ALA A 52 -34.13 -5.94 -15.88
CA ALA A 52 -33.74 -4.54 -16.05
C ALA A 52 -32.28 -4.31 -15.64
N PHE A 53 -31.87 -4.78 -14.47
CA PHE A 53 -30.50 -4.62 -13.96
C PHE A 53 -29.46 -5.41 -14.74
N GLN A 54 -29.84 -6.45 -15.48
CA GLN A 54 -28.92 -7.17 -16.35
C GLN A 54 -28.36 -6.29 -17.49
N SER A 55 -29.07 -5.22 -17.85
CA SER A 55 -28.65 -4.26 -18.86
C SER A 55 -27.70 -3.16 -18.33
N LEU A 56 -27.46 -3.09 -17.02
CA LEU A 56 -26.61 -2.07 -16.41
C LEU A 56 -25.14 -2.30 -16.82
N LYS A 57 -24.47 -1.25 -17.30
CA LYS A 57 -23.07 -1.28 -17.78
C LYS A 57 -22.20 -0.26 -17.08
N ASN A 58 -20.93 -0.64 -16.88
CA ASN A 58 -19.90 0.24 -16.35
C ASN A 58 -19.24 1.00 -17.52
N GLU A 59 -19.88 2.08 -17.96
CA GLU A 59 -19.38 2.93 -19.05
C GLU A 59 -19.02 4.32 -18.52
N SER A 60 -17.83 4.82 -18.85
CA SER A 60 -17.27 6.08 -18.36
C SER A 60 -18.02 7.36 -18.79
N SER A 61 -19.05 7.23 -19.63
CA SER A 61 -19.74 8.38 -20.26
C SER A 61 -21.26 8.40 -20.11
N ASN A 62 -21.87 7.49 -19.35
CA ASN A 62 -23.33 7.46 -19.19
C ASN A 62 -23.77 7.55 -17.72
N SER A 63 -24.79 8.39 -17.50
CA SER A 63 -25.76 8.18 -16.42
C SER A 63 -26.58 6.95 -16.80
N PRO A 64 -26.90 6.04 -15.87
CA PRO A 64 -26.70 6.15 -14.42
C PRO A 64 -25.32 5.68 -13.92
N ASP A 65 -24.91 6.16 -12.74
CA ASP A 65 -23.68 5.68 -12.09
C ASP A 65 -23.78 4.18 -11.79
N PHE A 66 -22.84 3.40 -12.33
CA PHE A 66 -22.87 1.94 -12.25
C PHE A 66 -22.88 1.43 -10.81
N PHE A 67 -21.97 1.92 -9.96
CA PHE A 67 -21.78 1.38 -8.61
C PHE A 67 -22.93 1.76 -7.68
N LEU A 68 -23.38 3.01 -7.74
CA LEU A 68 -24.50 3.50 -6.94
C LEU A 68 -25.80 2.80 -7.34
N THR A 69 -26.03 2.61 -8.64
CA THR A 69 -27.23 1.93 -9.14
C THR A 69 -27.20 0.44 -8.80
N ARG A 70 -26.07 -0.24 -9.05
CA ARG A 70 -25.86 -1.65 -8.68
C ARG A 70 -26.09 -1.86 -7.19
N HIS A 71 -25.65 -0.93 -6.34
CA HIS A 71 -25.85 -1.03 -4.89
C HIS A 71 -27.33 -1.07 -4.48
N VAL A 72 -28.22 -0.39 -5.22
CA VAL A 72 -29.67 -0.50 -4.99
C VAL A 72 -30.16 -1.92 -5.25
N PHE A 73 -29.71 -2.54 -6.36
CA PHE A 73 -30.03 -3.94 -6.66
C PHE A 73 -29.45 -4.91 -5.64
N GLU A 74 -28.20 -4.71 -5.20
CA GLU A 74 -27.58 -5.52 -4.13
C GLU A 74 -28.43 -5.57 -2.85
N LYS A 75 -29.10 -4.46 -2.52
CA LYS A 75 -29.98 -4.36 -1.35
C LYS A 75 -31.37 -4.95 -1.58
N ALA A 76 -31.92 -4.82 -2.79
CA ALA A 76 -33.21 -5.38 -3.15
C ALA A 76 -33.17 -6.90 -3.34
N LEU A 77 -32.09 -7.41 -3.92
CA LEU A 77 -31.96 -8.78 -4.41
C LEU A 77 -32.40 -9.87 -3.42
N PRO A 78 -32.03 -9.84 -2.12
CA PRO A 78 -32.41 -10.89 -1.19
C PRO A 78 -33.94 -11.08 -1.04
N GLU A 79 -34.71 -10.00 -1.18
CA GLU A 79 -36.16 -9.99 -0.98
C GLU A 79 -36.96 -10.16 -2.29
N LEU A 80 -36.29 -10.27 -3.44
CA LEU A 80 -36.96 -10.48 -4.72
C LEU A 80 -37.49 -11.92 -4.85
N GLU A 81 -38.69 -12.06 -5.39
CA GLU A 81 -39.22 -13.30 -5.94
C GLU A 81 -38.89 -13.35 -7.43
N ALA A 82 -37.79 -14.01 -7.76
CA ALA A 82 -37.28 -14.12 -9.12
C ALA A 82 -36.75 -15.53 -9.40
N SER A 83 -36.65 -15.85 -10.70
CA SER A 83 -36.06 -17.10 -11.18
C SER A 83 -34.57 -17.17 -10.81
N VAL A 84 -34.12 -18.29 -10.25
CA VAL A 84 -32.72 -18.49 -9.86
C VAL A 84 -31.78 -18.36 -11.07
N PRO A 85 -32.03 -19.01 -12.23
CA PRO A 85 -31.23 -18.79 -13.44
C PRO A 85 -31.10 -17.31 -13.85
N ALA A 86 -32.21 -16.55 -13.82
CA ALA A 86 -32.21 -15.14 -14.21
C ALA A 86 -31.33 -14.30 -13.26
N VAL A 87 -31.48 -14.52 -11.96
CA VAL A 87 -30.65 -13.87 -10.94
C VAL A 87 -29.17 -14.21 -11.14
N MET A 88 -28.84 -15.47 -11.33
CA MET A 88 -27.45 -15.91 -11.53
C MET A 88 -26.80 -15.24 -12.74
N HIS A 89 -27.50 -15.14 -13.86
CA HIS A 89 -27.00 -14.46 -15.05
C HIS A 89 -26.81 -12.96 -14.83
N CYS A 90 -27.74 -12.30 -14.16
CA CYS A 90 -27.65 -10.89 -13.83
C CYS A 90 -26.48 -10.60 -12.87
N VAL A 91 -26.38 -11.35 -11.77
CA VAL A 91 -25.30 -11.21 -10.77
C VAL A 91 -23.93 -11.43 -11.41
N LEU A 92 -23.78 -12.48 -12.22
CA LEU A 92 -22.51 -12.74 -12.90
C LEU A 92 -22.14 -11.62 -13.87
N GLN A 93 -23.11 -11.11 -14.63
CA GLN A 93 -22.87 -10.00 -15.55
C GLN A 93 -22.42 -8.74 -14.81
N LEU A 94 -23.12 -8.38 -13.72
CA LEU A 94 -22.77 -7.23 -12.88
C LEU A 94 -21.40 -7.39 -12.21
N TYR A 95 -21.05 -8.60 -11.81
CA TYR A 95 -19.72 -8.92 -11.28
C TYR A 95 -18.63 -8.70 -12.34
N LEU A 96 -18.84 -9.19 -13.56
CA LEU A 96 -17.88 -9.04 -14.66
C LEU A 96 -17.75 -7.58 -15.12
N ASP A 97 -18.86 -6.84 -15.21
CA ASP A 97 -18.87 -5.43 -15.62
C ASP A 97 -18.23 -4.51 -14.56
N ALA A 98 -18.18 -4.92 -13.29
CA ALA A 98 -17.49 -4.19 -12.22
C ALA A 98 -15.96 -4.24 -12.32
N GLY A 99 -15.41 -5.22 -13.03
CA GLY A 99 -13.96 -5.40 -13.19
C GLY A 99 -13.23 -5.75 -11.89
N GLN A 100 -12.02 -5.22 -11.73
CA GLN A 100 -11.12 -5.49 -10.59
C GLN A 100 -11.28 -4.49 -9.44
N ASP A 101 -12.47 -3.89 -9.28
CA ASP A 101 -12.76 -3.00 -8.17
C ASP A 101 -12.97 -3.78 -6.86
N LEU A 102 -12.56 -3.21 -5.71
CA LEU A 102 -12.70 -3.84 -4.39
C LEU A 102 -14.18 -4.11 -4.03
N ALA A 103 -15.13 -3.41 -4.64
CA ALA A 103 -16.56 -3.65 -4.49
C ALA A 103 -17.11 -4.67 -5.51
N ALA A 104 -16.34 -5.22 -6.45
CA ALA A 104 -16.87 -6.13 -7.47
C ALA A 104 -17.60 -7.34 -6.86
N SER A 105 -17.11 -7.89 -5.75
CA SER A 105 -17.69 -9.07 -5.09
C SER A 105 -18.94 -8.79 -4.24
N THR A 106 -19.34 -7.54 -4.00
CA THR A 106 -20.49 -7.24 -3.12
C THR A 106 -21.80 -7.83 -3.65
N VAL A 107 -21.97 -7.86 -4.97
CA VAL A 107 -23.15 -8.46 -5.62
C VAL A 107 -23.23 -9.98 -5.43
N ILE A 108 -22.09 -10.66 -5.28
CA ILE A 108 -22.05 -12.10 -4.97
C ILE A 108 -22.54 -12.35 -3.53
N ASN A 109 -22.24 -11.45 -2.59
CA ASN A 109 -22.76 -11.54 -1.22
C ASN A 109 -24.29 -11.38 -1.20
N SER A 110 -24.84 -10.45 -1.99
CA SER A 110 -26.29 -10.34 -2.15
C SER A 110 -26.94 -11.58 -2.77
N PHE A 111 -26.24 -12.26 -3.69
CA PHE A 111 -26.71 -13.54 -4.23
C PHE A 111 -26.70 -14.66 -3.19
N PHE A 112 -25.68 -14.69 -2.32
CA PHE A 112 -25.65 -15.58 -1.17
C PHE A 112 -26.88 -15.35 -0.27
N ASP A 113 -27.19 -14.09 0.07
CA ASP A 113 -28.37 -13.74 0.87
C ASP A 113 -29.70 -14.10 0.18
N PHE A 114 -29.78 -13.91 -1.15
CA PHE A 114 -30.93 -14.37 -1.94
C PHE A 114 -31.13 -15.90 -1.85
N CYS A 115 -30.04 -16.67 -1.87
CA CYS A 115 -30.10 -18.12 -1.74
C CYS A 115 -30.55 -18.57 -0.35
N THR A 116 -30.12 -17.90 0.73
CA THR A 116 -30.47 -18.31 2.10
C THR A 116 -31.95 -18.08 2.44
N LYS A 117 -32.64 -17.19 1.71
CA LYS A 117 -34.05 -16.84 1.94
C LYS A 117 -35.05 -17.95 1.65
N LYS A 118 -34.71 -18.91 0.76
CA LYS A 118 -35.61 -20.01 0.40
C LYS A 118 -34.84 -21.29 0.13
N ALA A 119 -35.17 -22.35 0.87
CA ALA A 119 -34.46 -23.64 0.83
C ALA A 119 -34.28 -24.27 -0.56
N SER A 120 -35.20 -24.01 -1.50
CA SER A 120 -35.11 -24.51 -2.88
C SER A 120 -34.08 -23.78 -3.74
N ARG A 121 -33.77 -22.51 -3.45
CA ARG A 121 -32.92 -21.66 -4.30
C ARG A 121 -31.47 -22.17 -4.44
N PRO A 122 -30.75 -22.53 -3.36
CA PRO A 122 -29.39 -23.05 -3.51
C PRO A 122 -29.35 -24.42 -4.20
N HIS A 123 -30.43 -25.22 -4.10
CA HIS A 123 -30.51 -26.49 -4.81
C HIS A 123 -30.70 -26.27 -6.31
N GLU A 124 -31.64 -25.39 -6.69
CA GLU A 124 -31.84 -25.00 -8.08
C GLU A 124 -30.57 -24.37 -8.68
N ALA A 125 -29.93 -23.44 -7.96
CA ALA A 125 -28.68 -22.81 -8.39
C ALA A 125 -27.58 -23.85 -8.64
N LEU A 126 -27.43 -24.82 -7.74
CA LEU A 126 -26.44 -25.87 -7.86
C LEU A 126 -26.64 -26.72 -9.12
N GLU A 127 -27.88 -27.09 -9.45
CA GLU A 127 -28.19 -27.85 -10.66
C GLU A 127 -27.93 -27.02 -11.93
N VAL A 128 -28.27 -25.73 -11.92
CA VAL A 128 -27.96 -24.81 -13.04
C VAL A 128 -26.44 -24.68 -13.25
N ILE A 129 -25.65 -24.58 -12.18
CA ILE A 129 -24.18 -24.52 -12.26
C ILE A 129 -23.62 -25.81 -12.86
N LYS A 130 -24.09 -26.98 -12.39
CA LYS A 130 -23.64 -28.29 -12.93
C LYS A 130 -23.98 -28.45 -14.41
N ALA A 131 -25.11 -27.91 -14.85
CA ALA A 131 -25.50 -27.91 -16.25
C ALA A 131 -24.69 -26.93 -17.12
N SER A 132 -24.02 -25.94 -16.54
CA SER A 132 -23.25 -24.91 -17.27
C SER A 132 -22.00 -24.43 -16.51
N PRO A 133 -21.06 -25.34 -16.19
CA PRO A 133 -19.93 -25.04 -15.31
C PRO A 133 -19.02 -23.94 -15.87
N GLY A 134 -18.73 -23.97 -17.17
CA GLY A 134 -17.87 -22.97 -17.83
C GLY A 134 -18.43 -21.54 -17.86
N LYS A 135 -19.70 -21.33 -17.46
CA LYS A 135 -20.30 -20.00 -17.35
C LYS A 135 -20.53 -19.60 -15.90
N LEU A 136 -21.01 -20.51 -15.05
CA LEU A 136 -21.59 -20.16 -13.75
C LEU A 136 -20.80 -20.64 -12.54
N ALA A 137 -19.66 -21.31 -12.72
CA ALA A 137 -18.88 -21.87 -11.61
C ALA A 137 -18.42 -20.83 -10.57
N HIS A 138 -18.25 -19.56 -10.96
CA HIS A 138 -17.94 -18.45 -10.04
C HIS A 138 -18.99 -18.24 -8.94
N LEU A 139 -20.24 -18.64 -9.16
CA LEU A 139 -21.32 -18.54 -8.17
C LEU A 139 -21.40 -19.76 -7.25
N LEU A 140 -20.67 -20.84 -7.56
CA LEU A 140 -20.68 -22.09 -6.79
C LEU A 140 -20.35 -21.88 -5.31
N PRO A 141 -19.37 -21.05 -4.91
CA PRO A 141 -19.10 -20.84 -3.50
C PRO A 141 -20.28 -20.23 -2.74
N ALA A 142 -20.88 -19.17 -3.28
CA ALA A 142 -22.04 -18.54 -2.68
C ALA A 142 -23.21 -19.54 -2.54
N THR A 143 -23.44 -20.35 -3.58
CA THR A 143 -24.48 -21.40 -3.57
C THR A 143 -24.23 -22.48 -2.51
N LEU A 144 -23.02 -23.06 -2.46
CA LEU A 144 -22.70 -24.14 -1.52
C LEU A 144 -22.70 -23.64 -0.07
N ILE A 145 -22.14 -22.47 0.18
CA ILE A 145 -22.09 -21.88 1.53
C ILE A 145 -23.50 -21.53 2.00
N ALA A 146 -24.32 -20.88 1.16
CA ALA A 146 -25.72 -20.56 1.49
C ALA A 146 -26.52 -21.85 1.77
N GLY A 147 -26.38 -22.85 0.90
CA GLY A 147 -27.02 -24.14 1.07
C GLY A 147 -26.65 -24.84 2.38
N SER A 148 -25.38 -24.77 2.79
CA SER A 148 -24.92 -25.39 4.03
C SER A 148 -25.53 -24.80 5.31
N GLN A 149 -26.05 -23.57 5.25
CA GLN A 149 -26.81 -22.98 6.35
C GLN A 149 -28.20 -23.60 6.51
N ILE A 150 -28.73 -24.20 5.44
CA ILE A 150 -30.05 -24.82 5.39
C ILE A 150 -29.94 -26.33 5.64
N ASP A 151 -29.04 -27.00 4.91
CA ASP A 151 -28.73 -28.42 5.07
C ASP A 151 -27.22 -28.67 5.00
N SER A 152 -26.55 -28.52 6.14
CA SER A 152 -25.11 -28.69 6.27
C SER A 152 -24.60 -30.07 5.81
N SER A 153 -25.43 -31.12 5.95
CA SER A 153 -25.02 -32.48 5.59
C SER A 153 -25.07 -32.72 4.09
N PHE A 154 -26.16 -32.31 3.43
CA PHE A 154 -26.30 -32.44 1.98
C PHE A 154 -25.24 -31.63 1.24
N TYR A 155 -25.07 -30.35 1.58
CA TYR A 155 -24.15 -29.47 0.87
C TYR A 155 -22.68 -29.81 1.15
N LEU A 156 -22.35 -30.35 2.32
CA LEU A 156 -21.02 -30.92 2.53
C LEU A 156 -20.79 -32.14 1.62
N CYS A 157 -21.75 -33.06 1.51
CA CYS A 157 -21.62 -34.23 0.62
C CYS A 157 -21.47 -33.81 -0.84
N GLU A 158 -22.28 -32.87 -1.32
CA GLU A 158 -22.15 -32.34 -2.69
C GLU A 158 -20.82 -31.63 -2.91
N THR A 159 -20.35 -30.84 -1.95
CA THR A 159 -19.04 -30.18 -2.05
C THR A 159 -17.92 -31.21 -2.14
N MET A 160 -17.95 -32.25 -1.30
CA MET A 160 -16.96 -33.34 -1.31
C MET A 160 -16.98 -34.14 -2.62
N ARG A 161 -18.15 -34.31 -3.24
CA ARG A 161 -18.28 -34.91 -4.58
C ARG A 161 -17.63 -34.02 -5.63
N LEU A 162 -17.91 -32.71 -5.61
CA LEU A 162 -17.38 -31.75 -6.57
C LEU A 162 -15.86 -31.53 -6.44
N CYS A 163 -15.28 -31.71 -5.24
CA CYS A 163 -13.83 -31.69 -5.05
C CYS A 163 -13.08 -32.82 -5.80
N LYS A 164 -13.82 -33.80 -6.33
CA LYS A 164 -13.29 -34.91 -7.13
C LYS A 164 -13.79 -34.87 -8.57
N ASP A 165 -14.45 -33.79 -8.98
CA ASP A 165 -14.99 -33.64 -10.32
C ASP A 165 -13.88 -33.51 -11.36
N GLU A 166 -14.14 -33.98 -12.58
CA GLU A 166 -13.20 -33.84 -13.71
C GLU A 166 -13.13 -32.39 -14.20
N ASN A 167 -14.21 -31.62 -13.99
CA ASN A 167 -14.24 -30.21 -14.33
C ASN A 167 -13.41 -29.40 -13.32
N ILE A 168 -12.29 -28.86 -13.80
CA ILE A 168 -11.32 -28.08 -13.01
C ILE A 168 -11.98 -26.89 -12.30
N GLU A 169 -12.91 -26.20 -12.95
CA GLU A 169 -13.60 -25.03 -12.40
C GLU A 169 -14.51 -25.41 -11.23
N LEU A 170 -15.30 -26.47 -11.37
CA LEU A 170 -16.14 -26.98 -10.29
C LEU A 170 -15.29 -27.49 -9.13
N LYS A 171 -14.22 -28.23 -9.43
CA LYS A 171 -13.28 -28.74 -8.43
C LYS A 171 -12.64 -27.60 -7.63
N ARG A 172 -12.10 -26.60 -8.32
CA ARG A 172 -11.47 -25.41 -7.72
C ARG A 172 -12.42 -24.71 -6.75
N TRP A 173 -13.61 -24.35 -7.22
CA TRP A 173 -14.57 -23.60 -6.40
C TRP A 173 -15.19 -24.44 -5.29
N ALA A 174 -15.35 -25.75 -5.47
CA ALA A 174 -15.74 -26.66 -4.40
C ALA A 174 -14.68 -26.72 -3.30
N LEU A 175 -13.40 -26.88 -3.65
CA LEU A 175 -12.29 -26.87 -2.70
C LEU A 175 -12.26 -25.56 -1.92
N PHE A 176 -12.36 -24.41 -2.60
CA PHE A 176 -12.43 -23.09 -1.98
C PHE A 176 -13.57 -22.98 -0.94
N SER A 177 -14.70 -23.60 -1.24
CA SER A 177 -15.92 -23.53 -0.43
C SER A 177 -15.80 -24.33 0.86
N ILE A 178 -15.07 -25.46 0.87
CA ILE A 178 -14.95 -26.37 2.03
C ILE A 178 -14.63 -25.62 3.33
N GLY A 179 -13.67 -24.70 3.29
CA GLY A 179 -13.23 -23.98 4.49
C GLY A 179 -14.25 -23.00 5.06
N LYS A 180 -15.28 -22.66 4.28
CA LYS A 180 -16.31 -21.66 4.62
C LYS A 180 -17.69 -22.27 4.84
N LEU A 181 -17.86 -23.57 4.61
CA LEU A 181 -19.13 -24.25 4.85
C LEU A 181 -19.52 -24.19 6.33
N ASN A 182 -20.83 -24.12 6.58
CA ASN A 182 -21.37 -24.46 7.87
C ASN A 182 -21.27 -25.99 8.07
N LEU A 183 -20.13 -26.45 8.60
CA LEU A 183 -19.92 -27.88 8.86
C LEU A 183 -20.81 -28.36 10.02
N PRO A 184 -21.40 -29.57 9.92
CA PRO A 184 -22.08 -30.21 11.04
C PRO A 184 -21.13 -30.41 12.24
N GLU A 185 -21.68 -30.48 13.46
CA GLU A 185 -20.90 -30.68 14.71
C GLU A 185 -20.20 -32.05 14.80
N ASP A 186 -20.41 -32.94 13.82
CA ASP A 186 -19.75 -34.24 13.73
C ASP A 186 -18.26 -34.09 13.39
N ILE A 187 -17.40 -34.44 14.36
CA ILE A 187 -15.94 -34.45 14.25
C ILE A 187 -15.48 -35.23 13.00
N LYS A 188 -16.18 -36.30 12.63
CA LYS A 188 -15.82 -37.10 11.45
C LYS A 188 -15.94 -36.28 10.16
N LYS A 189 -16.99 -35.47 10.04
CA LYS A 189 -17.24 -34.63 8.86
C LYS A 189 -16.23 -33.49 8.73
N PHE A 190 -15.74 -32.97 9.87
CA PHE A 190 -14.60 -32.05 9.88
C PHE A 190 -13.32 -32.73 9.38
N GLY A 191 -13.06 -33.96 9.85
CA GLY A 191 -11.94 -34.78 9.39
C GLY A 191 -11.99 -35.10 7.89
N ASP A 192 -13.19 -35.34 7.35
CA ASP A 192 -13.41 -35.60 5.92
C ASP A 192 -13.09 -34.37 5.06
N ALA A 193 -13.49 -33.17 5.50
CA ALA A 193 -13.16 -31.91 4.84
C ALA A 193 -11.65 -31.69 4.73
N LEU A 194 -10.90 -31.88 5.83
CA LEU A 194 -9.44 -31.82 5.82
C LEU A 194 -8.81 -32.89 4.93
N SER A 195 -9.40 -34.09 4.89
CA SER A 195 -8.91 -35.18 4.02
C SER A 195 -9.07 -34.86 2.53
N ALA A 196 -10.13 -34.14 2.16
CA ALA A 196 -10.32 -33.64 0.79
C ALA A 196 -9.21 -32.66 0.39
N LEU A 197 -8.93 -31.70 1.28
CA LEU A 197 -7.88 -30.70 1.06
C LEU A 197 -6.49 -31.34 1.03
N GLU A 198 -6.23 -32.31 1.91
CA GLU A 198 -4.98 -33.09 1.93
C GLU A 198 -4.77 -33.87 0.64
N TYR A 199 -5.80 -34.57 0.16
CA TYR A 199 -5.74 -35.25 -1.12
C TYR A 199 -5.42 -34.29 -2.27
N ALA A 200 -6.13 -33.14 -2.35
CA ALA A 200 -5.88 -32.14 -3.37
C ALA A 200 -4.46 -31.53 -3.26
N ALA A 201 -4.02 -31.20 -2.04
CA ALA A 201 -2.69 -30.68 -1.76
C ALA A 201 -1.57 -31.64 -2.17
N VAL A 202 -1.82 -32.95 -2.27
CA VAL A 202 -0.85 -33.95 -2.73
C VAL A 202 -0.95 -34.17 -4.24
N GLN A 203 -2.16 -34.39 -4.77
CA GLN A 203 -2.35 -34.86 -6.14
C GLN A 203 -2.41 -33.75 -7.19
N GLU A 204 -2.95 -32.58 -6.86
CA GLU A 204 -3.21 -31.52 -7.84
C GLU A 204 -1.95 -30.71 -8.12
N THR A 205 -1.80 -30.24 -9.36
CA THR A 205 -0.68 -29.38 -9.80
C THR A 205 -1.15 -28.03 -10.34
N ASP A 206 -2.46 -27.84 -10.51
CA ASP A 206 -3.03 -26.57 -10.93
C ASP A 206 -2.92 -25.53 -9.80
N ASP A 207 -2.33 -24.39 -10.11
CA ASP A 207 -1.99 -23.36 -9.13
C ASP A 207 -3.23 -22.71 -8.49
N GLN A 208 -4.33 -22.56 -9.25
CA GLN A 208 -5.56 -21.98 -8.72
C GLN A 208 -6.32 -22.96 -7.83
N ILE A 209 -6.26 -24.26 -8.13
CA ILE A 209 -6.73 -25.32 -7.22
C ILE A 209 -5.91 -25.30 -5.92
N LEU A 210 -4.59 -25.27 -6.00
CA LEU A 210 -3.73 -25.23 -4.81
C LEU A 210 -3.93 -23.94 -3.98
N SER A 211 -4.17 -22.81 -4.64
CA SER A 211 -4.56 -21.55 -4.00
C SER A 211 -5.87 -21.71 -3.21
N SER A 212 -6.86 -22.38 -3.81
CA SER A 212 -8.13 -22.68 -3.15
C SER A 212 -7.94 -23.59 -1.93
N VAL A 213 -7.04 -24.57 -2.01
CA VAL A 213 -6.67 -25.43 -0.85
C VAL A 213 -6.15 -24.59 0.32
N ILE A 214 -5.25 -23.63 0.06
CA ILE A 214 -4.71 -22.74 1.10
C ILE A 214 -5.82 -21.87 1.71
N LYS A 215 -6.63 -21.24 0.86
CA LYS A 215 -7.74 -20.37 1.28
C LYS A 215 -8.81 -21.10 2.11
N SER A 216 -8.87 -22.43 2.04
CA SER A 216 -9.80 -23.24 2.81
C SER A 216 -9.17 -23.91 4.02
N ALA A 217 -7.91 -24.34 3.95
CA ALA A 217 -7.22 -24.96 5.06
C ALA A 217 -7.04 -23.99 6.24
N PHE A 218 -6.79 -22.70 5.97
CA PHE A 218 -6.58 -21.71 7.02
C PHE A 218 -7.84 -21.37 7.85
N PRO A 219 -9.02 -21.12 7.25
CA PRO A 219 -10.26 -21.00 8.03
C PRO A 219 -10.60 -22.25 8.85
N LEU A 220 -10.30 -23.46 8.36
CA LEU A 220 -10.49 -24.68 9.13
C LEU A 220 -9.53 -24.75 10.33
N LEU A 221 -8.28 -24.34 10.16
CA LEU A 221 -7.33 -24.16 11.25
C LEU A 221 -7.87 -23.21 12.32
N GLN A 222 -8.41 -22.06 11.91
CA GLN A 222 -8.99 -21.08 12.84
C GLN A 222 -10.19 -21.65 13.61
N ARG A 223 -10.99 -22.51 12.96
CA ARG A 223 -12.17 -23.15 13.56
C ARG A 223 -11.81 -24.23 14.58
N ASP A 224 -10.77 -25.03 14.34
CA ASP A 224 -10.31 -26.06 15.27
C ASP A 224 -8.78 -26.13 15.36
N LYS A 225 -8.23 -25.48 16.40
CA LYS A 225 -6.78 -25.45 16.68
C LYS A 225 -6.19 -26.83 16.98
N SER A 226 -7.00 -27.83 17.35
CA SER A 226 -6.48 -29.19 17.56
C SER A 226 -5.96 -29.84 16.27
N GLN A 227 -6.43 -29.36 15.11
CA GLN A 227 -6.00 -29.82 13.79
C GLN A 227 -4.85 -29.01 13.21
N GLU A 228 -4.22 -28.14 14.01
CA GLU A 228 -3.16 -27.24 13.55
C GLU A 228 -2.03 -27.96 12.78
N PRO A 229 -1.42 -29.05 13.30
CA PRO A 229 -0.35 -29.73 12.57
C PRO A 229 -0.79 -30.23 11.18
N ARG A 230 -2.04 -30.68 11.09
CA ARG A 230 -2.62 -31.21 9.85
C ARG A 230 -2.91 -30.11 8.84
N ALA A 231 -3.54 -29.02 9.27
CA ALA A 231 -3.84 -27.87 8.40
C ALA A 231 -2.55 -27.19 7.90
N ILE A 232 -1.54 -27.03 8.76
CA ILE A 232 -0.23 -26.49 8.37
C ILE A 232 0.44 -27.40 7.32
N ALA A 233 0.41 -28.72 7.50
CA ALA A 233 0.99 -29.66 6.53
C ALA A 233 0.31 -29.55 5.15
N ILE A 234 -1.01 -29.37 5.12
CA ILE A 234 -1.77 -29.14 3.89
C ILE A 234 -1.31 -27.86 3.20
N ILE A 235 -1.23 -26.75 3.93
CA ILE A 235 -0.82 -25.45 3.38
C ILE A 235 0.61 -25.52 2.84
N ILE A 236 1.55 -26.11 3.60
CA ILE A 236 2.95 -26.27 3.17
C ILE A 236 3.05 -27.17 1.93
N SER A 237 2.25 -28.24 1.85
CA SER A 237 2.22 -29.11 0.66
C SER A 237 1.78 -28.35 -0.60
N ALA A 238 0.77 -27.48 -0.47
CA ALA A 238 0.32 -26.62 -1.56
C ALA A 238 1.39 -25.58 -1.94
N LEU A 239 2.00 -24.91 -0.96
CA LEU A 239 3.07 -23.91 -1.18
C LEU A 239 4.25 -24.45 -1.97
N ARG A 240 4.69 -25.69 -1.66
CA ARG A 240 5.83 -26.32 -2.34
C ARG A 240 5.63 -26.54 -3.84
N LYS A 241 4.38 -26.65 -4.30
CA LYS A 241 4.04 -26.93 -5.70
C LYS A 241 3.49 -25.72 -6.45
N GLY A 242 2.89 -24.78 -5.73
CA GLY A 242 2.25 -23.61 -6.31
C GLY A 242 3.23 -22.53 -6.77
N ASP A 243 2.67 -21.61 -7.56
CA ASP A 243 3.29 -20.42 -8.13
C ASP A 243 2.47 -19.18 -7.71
N ASP A 244 2.15 -18.26 -8.62
CA ASP A 244 1.67 -16.91 -8.29
C ASP A 244 0.33 -16.87 -7.52
N TYR A 245 -0.66 -17.73 -7.84
CA TYR A 245 -1.96 -17.75 -7.15
C TYR A 245 -1.86 -18.33 -5.74
N VAL A 246 -0.98 -19.31 -5.55
CA VAL A 246 -0.68 -19.87 -4.23
C VAL A 246 0.05 -18.86 -3.36
N LEU A 247 1.04 -18.16 -3.93
CA LEU A 247 1.75 -17.09 -3.22
C LEU A 247 0.82 -15.93 -2.87
N HIS A 248 -0.11 -15.58 -3.75
CA HIS A 248 -1.14 -14.58 -3.46
C HIS A 248 -2.06 -15.01 -2.31
N ALA A 249 -2.53 -16.26 -2.31
CA ALA A 249 -3.34 -16.76 -1.19
C ALA A 249 -2.58 -16.75 0.14
N ALA A 250 -1.30 -17.12 0.12
CA ALA A 250 -0.46 -17.07 1.31
C ALA A 250 -0.20 -15.62 1.75
N SER A 251 0.00 -14.68 0.83
CA SER A 251 0.19 -13.28 1.17
C SER A 251 -1.07 -12.66 1.75
N GLU A 252 -2.27 -12.97 1.23
CA GLU A 252 -3.54 -12.54 1.83
C GLU A 252 -3.66 -13.01 3.28
N ILE A 253 -3.36 -14.30 3.54
CA ILE A 253 -3.37 -14.83 4.91
C ILE A 253 -2.32 -14.10 5.77
N PHE A 254 -1.11 -13.93 5.24
CA PHE A 254 -0.02 -13.24 5.94
C PHE A 254 -0.37 -11.78 6.26
N GLY A 255 -1.01 -11.06 5.35
CA GLY A 255 -1.34 -9.64 5.50
C GLY A 255 -2.51 -9.38 6.45
N PHE A 256 -3.57 -10.19 6.36
CA PHE A 256 -4.80 -9.94 7.13
C PHE A 256 -4.87 -10.70 8.46
N TYR A 257 -4.11 -11.78 8.63
CA TYR A 257 -4.18 -12.66 9.80
C TYR A 257 -2.83 -12.87 10.49
N THR A 258 -1.87 -11.97 10.28
CA THR A 258 -0.50 -12.10 10.79
C THR A 258 -0.41 -12.43 12.28
N GLY A 259 -1.27 -11.82 13.09
CA GLY A 259 -1.31 -12.01 14.55
C GLY A 259 -1.85 -13.37 15.01
N GLU A 260 -2.55 -14.08 14.13
CA GLU A 260 -3.15 -15.38 14.41
C GLU A 260 -2.32 -16.55 13.86
N LEU A 261 -1.22 -16.26 13.14
CA LEU A 261 -0.41 -17.29 12.51
C LEU A 261 0.40 -18.11 13.53
N PRO A 262 0.28 -19.45 13.50
CA PRO A 262 1.22 -20.31 14.18
C PRO A 262 2.65 -20.05 13.71
N THR A 263 3.63 -20.15 14.62
CA THR A 263 5.04 -19.85 14.32
C THR A 263 5.57 -20.67 13.14
N THR A 264 5.26 -21.96 13.09
CA THR A 264 5.66 -22.86 11.99
C THR A 264 5.13 -22.41 10.63
N LEU A 265 3.87 -21.94 10.57
CA LEU A 265 3.26 -21.48 9.33
C LEU A 265 3.85 -20.14 8.89
N ARG A 266 4.09 -19.24 9.84
CA ARG A 266 4.75 -17.95 9.60
C ARG A 266 6.16 -18.13 9.04
N GLU A 267 6.94 -19.04 9.60
CA GLU A 267 8.28 -19.37 9.10
C GLU A 267 8.24 -19.93 7.68
N ALA A 268 7.28 -20.80 7.37
CA ALA A 268 7.07 -21.27 6.00
C ALA A 268 6.74 -20.12 5.04
N PHE A 269 5.85 -19.21 5.43
CA PHE A 269 5.51 -18.03 4.63
C PHE A 269 6.72 -17.14 4.38
N PHE A 270 7.60 -16.90 5.36
CA PHE A 270 8.83 -16.13 5.14
C PHE A 270 9.75 -16.75 4.09
N VAL A 271 9.78 -18.08 3.98
CA VAL A 271 10.59 -18.75 2.95
C VAL A 271 9.91 -18.65 1.58
N ASP A 272 8.62 -18.98 1.51
CA ASP A 272 7.90 -19.09 0.25
C ASP A 272 7.59 -17.75 -0.39
N LEU A 273 7.23 -16.73 0.39
CA LEU A 273 6.90 -15.39 -0.12
C LEU A 273 8.11 -14.63 -0.68
N LEU A 274 9.35 -15.09 -0.44
CA LEU A 274 10.52 -14.56 -1.15
C LEU A 274 10.46 -14.83 -2.67
N ARG A 275 9.63 -15.77 -3.12
CA ARG A 275 9.42 -16.09 -4.54
C ARG A 275 8.50 -15.12 -5.26
N VAL A 276 7.77 -14.25 -4.55
CA VAL A 276 6.82 -13.31 -5.15
C VAL A 276 7.54 -12.42 -6.17
N LYS A 277 7.05 -12.40 -7.42
CA LYS A 277 7.65 -11.60 -8.48
C LYS A 277 7.34 -10.10 -8.25
N PRO A 278 8.30 -9.19 -8.51
CA PRO A 278 8.10 -7.74 -8.35
C PRO A 278 6.92 -7.15 -9.14
N THR A 279 6.48 -7.83 -10.20
CA THR A 279 5.32 -7.44 -11.02
C THR A 279 3.96 -7.65 -10.33
N HIS A 280 3.88 -8.49 -9.29
CA HIS A 280 2.63 -8.81 -8.58
C HIS A 280 2.36 -7.83 -7.44
N LYS A 281 2.02 -6.59 -7.78
CA LYS A 281 1.79 -5.50 -6.81
C LYS A 281 0.82 -5.85 -5.69
N GLY A 282 -0.38 -6.34 -6.02
CA GLY A 282 -1.37 -6.70 -4.99
C GLY A 282 -0.90 -7.82 -4.04
N THR A 283 -0.03 -8.72 -4.51
CA THR A 283 0.58 -9.72 -3.62
C THR A 283 1.60 -9.08 -2.69
N LEU A 284 2.39 -8.11 -3.17
CA LEU A 284 3.35 -7.35 -2.38
C LEU A 284 2.68 -6.42 -1.38
N ASP A 285 1.54 -5.80 -1.73
CA ASP A 285 0.75 -4.97 -0.81
C ASP A 285 0.28 -5.79 0.41
N ASN A 286 -0.18 -7.02 0.19
CA ASN A 286 -0.51 -7.94 1.29
C ASN A 286 0.73 -8.30 2.14
N VAL A 287 1.89 -8.48 1.50
CA VAL A 287 3.15 -8.73 2.21
C VAL A 287 3.54 -7.52 3.07
N ASP A 288 3.38 -6.31 2.54
CA ASP A 288 3.63 -5.05 3.26
C ASP A 288 2.75 -4.93 4.50
N TYR A 289 1.45 -5.20 4.38
CA TYR A 289 0.55 -5.22 5.54
C TYR A 289 0.99 -6.22 6.61
N GLY A 290 1.44 -7.41 6.21
CA GLY A 290 1.94 -8.42 7.14
C GLY A 290 3.24 -7.97 7.85
N ILE A 291 4.17 -7.35 7.12
CA ILE A 291 5.41 -6.78 7.70
C ILE A 291 5.06 -5.66 8.69
N SER A 292 4.20 -4.71 8.30
CA SER A 292 3.72 -3.62 9.16
C SER A 292 3.09 -4.17 10.45
N HIS A 293 2.27 -5.22 10.35
CA HIS A 293 1.66 -5.87 11.50
C HIS A 293 2.70 -6.53 12.43
N LEU A 294 3.74 -7.18 11.89
CA LEU A 294 4.81 -7.75 12.72
C LEU A 294 5.63 -6.68 13.46
N LEU A 295 5.89 -5.55 12.80
CA LEU A 295 6.57 -4.39 13.41
C LEU A 295 5.77 -3.86 14.61
N LYS A 296 4.43 -3.77 14.50
CA LYS A 296 3.54 -3.33 15.60
C LYS A 296 3.49 -4.29 16.78
N ASN A 297 3.56 -5.59 16.52
CA ASN A 297 3.23 -6.63 17.50
C ASN A 297 4.46 -7.38 18.05
N GLY A 298 5.59 -6.67 18.21
CA GLY A 298 6.76 -7.19 18.92
C GLY A 298 7.58 -8.25 18.17
N ASN A 299 7.33 -8.48 16.88
CA ASN A 299 8.09 -9.41 16.03
C ASN A 299 8.98 -8.63 15.04
N SER A 300 9.48 -7.46 15.45
CA SER A 300 10.17 -6.51 14.57
C SER A 300 11.45 -7.06 13.95
N GLU A 301 12.20 -7.90 14.67
CA GLU A 301 13.42 -8.52 14.14
C GLU A 301 13.12 -9.41 12.93
N GLN A 302 12.10 -10.27 13.04
CA GLN A 302 11.69 -11.14 11.94
C GLN A 302 11.15 -10.34 10.76
N ALA A 303 10.40 -9.26 11.04
CA ALA A 303 9.89 -8.37 10.01
C ALA A 303 11.01 -7.70 9.20
N ILE A 304 12.01 -7.13 9.90
CA ILE A 304 13.16 -6.47 9.27
C ILE A 304 14.00 -7.48 8.48
N GLN A 305 14.28 -8.66 9.04
CA GLN A 305 15.02 -9.71 8.34
C GLN A 305 14.30 -10.20 7.08
N PHE A 306 12.99 -10.37 7.14
CA PHE A 306 12.20 -10.80 6.00
C PHE A 306 12.15 -9.72 4.90
N LEU A 307 11.92 -8.47 5.27
CA LEU A 307 11.96 -7.33 4.34
C LEU A 307 13.34 -7.19 3.68
N GLU A 308 14.41 -7.31 4.47
CA GLU A 308 15.79 -7.31 3.98
C GLU A 308 16.02 -8.44 2.97
N ALA A 309 15.64 -9.68 3.31
CA ALA A 309 15.79 -10.83 2.42
C ALA A 309 15.02 -10.65 1.10
N LEU A 310 13.83 -10.04 1.15
CA LEU A 310 12.99 -9.80 -0.03
C LEU A 310 13.64 -8.79 -0.98
N LEU A 311 14.15 -7.66 -0.46
CA LEU A 311 14.86 -6.65 -1.24
C LEU A 311 16.14 -7.19 -1.88
N LEU A 312 16.88 -8.02 -1.15
CA LEU A 312 18.10 -8.65 -1.66
C LEU A 312 17.81 -9.69 -2.74
N ARG A 313 16.75 -10.48 -2.56
CA ARG A 313 16.35 -11.51 -3.51
C ARG A 313 16.01 -10.93 -4.88
N HIS A 314 15.37 -9.76 -4.89
CA HIS A 314 14.91 -9.07 -6.10
C HIS A 314 15.67 -7.76 -6.35
N SER A 315 16.98 -7.76 -6.05
CA SER A 315 17.83 -6.59 -6.18
C SER A 315 17.82 -6.05 -7.61
N GLY A 316 17.44 -4.77 -7.77
CA GLY A 316 17.35 -4.09 -9.07
C GLY A 316 15.96 -4.14 -9.72
N GLU A 317 15.04 -4.96 -9.21
CA GLU A 317 13.66 -5.04 -9.70
C GLU A 317 12.64 -4.58 -8.65
N LEU A 318 12.92 -4.81 -7.36
CA LEU A 318 12.08 -4.41 -6.24
C LEU A 318 12.73 -3.28 -5.43
N THR A 319 11.98 -2.21 -5.18
CA THR A 319 12.37 -1.09 -4.32
C THR A 319 11.55 -1.08 -3.03
N ILE A 320 12.07 -0.44 -1.99
CA ILE A 320 11.38 -0.33 -0.69
C ILE A 320 10.08 0.46 -0.77
N GLU A 321 9.92 1.33 -1.78
CA GLU A 321 8.73 2.18 -1.96
C GLU A 321 7.42 1.39 -2.12
N VAL A 322 7.51 0.11 -2.51
CA VAL A 322 6.34 -0.80 -2.57
C VAL A 322 5.81 -1.12 -1.16
N PHE A 323 6.61 -0.94 -0.12
CA PHE A 323 6.29 -1.29 1.26
C PHE A 323 5.98 -0.04 2.09
N ASP A 324 5.01 0.77 1.65
CA ASP A 324 4.72 2.08 2.25
C ASP A 324 4.20 1.98 3.69
N SER A 325 3.45 0.92 4.01
CA SER A 325 2.96 0.64 5.35
C SER A 325 4.11 0.25 6.28
N ALA A 326 5.06 -0.57 5.83
CA ALA A 326 6.26 -0.89 6.60
C ALA A 326 7.17 0.33 6.77
N ILE A 327 7.37 1.15 5.71
CA ILE A 327 8.13 2.40 5.80
C ILE A 327 7.53 3.29 6.88
N SER A 328 6.20 3.48 6.88
CA SER A 328 5.51 4.31 7.86
C SER A 328 5.81 3.87 9.29
N GLU A 329 5.73 2.56 9.57
CA GLU A 329 6.03 2.01 10.89
C GLU A 329 7.51 2.14 11.29
N ILE A 330 8.43 1.95 10.34
CA ILE A 330 9.87 2.12 10.58
C ILE A 330 10.18 3.58 10.92
N VAL A 331 9.64 4.54 10.16
CA VAL A 331 9.89 5.98 10.36
C VAL A 331 9.26 6.48 11.66
N SER A 332 8.06 6.01 12.00
CA SER A 332 7.36 6.42 13.22
C SER A 332 8.02 5.91 14.51
N ASN A 333 8.89 4.89 14.44
CA ASN A 333 9.58 4.32 15.59
C ASN A 333 11.10 4.52 15.53
N LYS A 334 11.62 5.37 16.41
CA LYS A 334 13.06 5.69 16.49
C LYS A 334 13.95 4.45 16.61
N ALA A 335 13.54 3.44 17.39
CA ALA A 335 14.35 2.23 17.54
C ALA A 335 14.40 1.42 16.24
N PHE A 336 13.30 1.38 15.46
CA PHE A 336 13.25 0.65 14.20
C PHE A 336 14.11 1.31 13.14
N ILE A 337 13.96 2.63 12.94
CA ILE A 337 14.81 3.33 11.97
C ILE A 337 16.29 3.30 12.37
N SER A 338 16.61 3.43 13.68
CA SER A 338 17.97 3.28 14.20
C SER A 338 18.58 1.92 13.86
N LYS A 339 17.81 0.85 14.06
CA LYS A 339 18.24 -0.52 13.74
C LYS A 339 18.43 -0.72 12.24
N VAL A 340 17.41 -0.36 11.45
CA VAL A 340 17.40 -0.52 9.98
C VAL A 340 18.56 0.25 9.35
N LEU A 341 18.77 1.54 9.70
CA LEU A 341 19.87 2.30 9.10
C LEU A 341 21.23 1.71 9.46
N THR A 342 21.45 1.33 10.73
CA THR A 342 22.77 0.85 11.15
C THR A 342 23.07 -0.45 10.46
N ARG A 343 22.14 -1.41 10.50
CA ARG A 343 22.30 -2.73 9.90
C ARG A 343 22.51 -2.64 8.40
N TRP A 344 21.67 -1.90 7.69
CA TRP A 344 21.72 -1.84 6.23
C TRP A 344 22.92 -1.07 5.69
N PHE A 345 23.32 0.04 6.34
CA PHE A 345 24.56 0.71 5.98
C PHE A 345 25.80 -0.12 6.31
N LEU A 346 25.81 -0.83 7.44
CA LEU A 346 26.91 -1.71 7.81
C LEU A 346 27.08 -2.86 6.80
N ARG A 347 25.95 -3.41 6.33
CA ARG A 347 25.95 -4.47 5.32
C ARG A 347 26.46 -3.99 3.96
N GLY A 348 26.15 -2.74 3.58
CA GLY A 348 26.76 -2.07 2.44
C GLY A 348 26.20 -2.45 1.07
N ASP A 349 25.22 -3.35 0.99
CA ASP A 349 24.49 -3.71 -0.22
C ASP A 349 23.76 -2.49 -0.79
N ARG A 350 23.91 -2.24 -2.10
CA ARG A 350 23.33 -1.06 -2.76
C ARG A 350 21.82 -0.95 -2.52
N VAL A 351 21.08 -2.04 -2.72
CA VAL A 351 19.61 -2.05 -2.60
C VAL A 351 19.14 -1.68 -1.19
N LEU A 352 19.86 -2.12 -0.15
CA LEU A 352 19.52 -1.82 1.23
C LEU A 352 19.89 -0.39 1.61
N CYS A 353 21.04 0.10 1.17
CA CYS A 353 21.43 1.49 1.40
C CYS A 353 20.52 2.48 0.66
N GLU A 354 20.09 2.14 -0.56
CA GLU A 354 19.06 2.89 -1.30
C GLU A 354 17.74 2.85 -0.54
N ALA A 355 17.36 1.71 0.02
CA ALA A 355 16.17 1.62 0.85
C ALA A 355 16.22 2.53 2.09
N VAL A 356 17.38 2.68 2.75
CA VAL A 356 17.54 3.67 3.83
C VAL A 356 17.30 5.10 3.33
N HIS A 357 17.83 5.45 2.16
CA HIS A 357 17.60 6.77 1.57
C HIS A 357 16.10 7.05 1.38
N GLU A 358 15.37 6.11 0.78
CA GLU A 358 13.93 6.25 0.53
C GLU A 358 13.11 6.31 1.83
N ILE A 359 13.44 5.47 2.82
CA ILE A 359 12.80 5.51 4.15
C ILE A 359 12.96 6.89 4.80
N VAL A 360 14.17 7.44 4.78
CA VAL A 360 14.45 8.77 5.36
C VAL A 360 13.77 9.88 4.55
N TRP A 361 13.71 9.72 3.22
CA TRP A 361 13.05 10.68 2.33
C TRP A 361 11.53 10.72 2.50
N ALA A 362 10.90 9.59 2.83
CA ALA A 362 9.46 9.51 3.11
C ALA A 362 9.03 10.35 4.33
N HIS A 363 9.94 10.75 5.21
CA HIS A 363 9.63 11.58 6.37
C HIS A 363 9.29 13.03 5.96
N HIS A 364 8.03 13.41 6.12
CA HIS A 364 7.57 14.80 5.94
C HIS A 364 8.05 15.71 7.08
N GLY A 365 9.04 16.59 6.84
CA GLY A 365 9.47 17.58 7.83
C GLY A 365 10.87 18.17 7.58
N SER A 366 11.37 18.96 8.53
CA SER A 366 12.63 19.71 8.43
C SER A 366 13.91 18.87 8.59
N GLY A 367 13.90 17.60 8.17
CA GLY A 367 15.00 16.64 8.33
C GLY A 367 14.83 15.75 9.57
N LEU A 368 14.93 14.43 9.35
CA LEU A 368 14.81 13.42 10.40
C LEU A 368 16.13 13.27 11.15
N LEU A 369 16.11 13.42 12.47
CA LEU A 369 17.30 13.20 13.30
C LEU A 369 17.46 11.71 13.57
N LEU A 370 18.58 11.15 13.13
CA LEU A 370 18.89 9.73 13.16
C LEU A 370 19.93 9.43 14.24
N GLU A 371 19.80 8.26 14.86
CA GLU A 371 20.73 7.74 15.86
C GLU A 371 21.12 6.32 15.47
N ILE A 372 22.35 5.91 15.74
CA ILE A 372 22.85 4.56 15.49
C ILE A 372 22.34 3.61 16.57
N ASP A 373 21.77 2.48 16.16
CA ASP A 373 21.58 1.35 17.07
C ASP A 373 22.92 0.68 17.39
N VAL A 374 23.37 0.80 18.64
CA VAL A 374 24.63 0.23 19.13
C VAL A 374 24.59 -1.30 19.16
N THR A 375 23.40 -1.92 19.22
CA THR A 375 23.28 -3.38 19.22
C THR A 375 23.63 -4.01 17.88
N GLU A 376 23.56 -3.23 16.79
CA GLU A 376 23.96 -3.63 15.44
C GLU A 376 25.43 -3.32 15.14
N LEU A 377 26.12 -2.63 16.04
CA LEU A 377 27.50 -2.19 15.86
C LEU A 377 28.41 -2.93 16.83
N ASN A 378 29.60 -3.33 16.38
CA ASN A 378 30.70 -3.63 17.30
C ASN A 378 31.53 -2.34 17.50
N PRO A 379 31.44 -1.66 18.66
CA PRO A 379 32.09 -0.35 18.86
C PRO A 379 33.63 -0.43 18.87
N SER A 380 34.18 -1.63 18.99
CA SER A 380 35.64 -1.86 18.89
C SER A 380 36.11 -1.91 17.43
N ASP A 381 35.20 -2.04 16.47
CA ASP A 381 35.53 -2.04 15.04
C ASP A 381 35.49 -0.62 14.46
N SER A 382 36.65 0.02 14.53
CA SER A 382 36.89 1.35 13.96
C SER A 382 36.64 1.42 12.45
N GLY A 383 36.79 0.31 11.73
CA GLY A 383 36.56 0.22 10.29
C GLY A 383 35.07 0.34 9.96
N HIS A 384 34.24 -0.38 10.71
CA HIS A 384 32.78 -0.35 10.56
C HIS A 384 32.17 1.03 10.86
N ILE A 385 32.64 1.71 11.91
CA ILE A 385 32.15 3.07 12.25
C ILE A 385 32.38 4.03 11.06
N LEU A 386 33.59 4.05 10.51
CA LEU A 386 33.92 4.93 9.40
C LEU A 386 33.23 4.52 8.10
N PHE A 387 32.97 3.22 7.90
CA PHE A 387 32.21 2.71 6.77
C PHE A 387 30.76 3.21 6.80
N ILE A 388 30.08 3.07 7.94
CA ILE A 388 28.71 3.58 8.12
C ILE A 388 28.68 5.10 7.93
N ALA A 389 29.65 5.84 8.47
CA ALA A 389 29.76 7.29 8.30
C ALA A 389 29.79 7.69 6.82
N ARG A 390 30.64 7.04 6.01
CA ARG A 390 30.73 7.30 4.58
C ARG A 390 29.47 6.89 3.84
N LYS A 391 28.88 5.73 4.15
CA LYS A 391 27.58 5.31 3.59
C LYS A 391 26.48 6.34 3.88
N ALA A 392 26.37 6.80 5.12
CA ALA A 392 25.40 7.82 5.51
C ALA A 392 25.58 9.11 4.70
N ILE A 393 26.82 9.59 4.52
CA ILE A 393 27.07 10.76 3.67
C ILE A 393 26.72 10.46 2.21
N GLY A 394 27.15 9.32 1.68
CA GLY A 394 26.88 8.92 0.29
C GLY A 394 25.38 8.93 -0.03
N TYR A 395 24.55 8.33 0.82
CA TYR A 395 23.11 8.17 0.58
C TYR A 395 22.26 9.32 1.12
N LEU A 396 22.66 10.00 2.19
CA LEU A 396 21.86 11.04 2.86
C LEU A 396 22.41 12.45 2.67
N PHE A 397 23.31 12.68 1.70
CA PHE A 397 23.93 13.99 1.46
C PHE A 397 22.90 15.12 1.31
N MET A 398 21.82 14.87 0.57
CA MET A 398 20.73 15.83 0.34
C MET A 398 19.80 16.00 1.55
N GLN A 399 19.99 15.19 2.60
CA GLN A 399 19.36 15.31 3.91
C GLN A 399 20.44 15.64 4.96
N PRO A 400 21.05 16.83 4.90
CA PRO A 400 22.29 17.11 5.64
C PRO A 400 22.12 17.07 7.17
N LEU A 401 20.91 17.33 7.68
CA LEU A 401 20.62 17.14 9.12
C LEU A 401 20.66 15.67 9.50
N SER A 402 20.08 14.80 8.68
CA SER A 402 20.11 13.35 8.89
C SER A 402 21.54 12.83 8.84
N ALA A 403 22.31 13.18 7.80
CA ALA A 403 23.73 12.81 7.70
C ALA A 403 24.57 13.30 8.89
N ALA A 404 24.40 14.56 9.31
CA ALA A 404 25.10 15.11 10.47
C ALA A 404 24.73 14.40 11.78
N SER A 405 23.45 14.10 11.98
CA SER A 405 22.99 13.37 13.17
C SER A 405 23.57 11.96 13.26
N VAL A 406 23.69 11.25 12.13
CA VAL A 406 24.36 9.94 12.08
C VAL A 406 25.82 10.06 12.47
N LEU A 407 26.57 11.04 11.92
CA LEU A 407 27.98 11.24 12.27
C LEU A 407 28.19 11.52 13.76
N ILE A 408 27.37 12.41 14.33
CA ILE A 408 27.45 12.73 15.76
C ILE A 408 27.10 11.50 16.61
N SER A 409 26.09 10.74 16.22
CA SER A 409 25.74 9.48 16.89
C SER A 409 26.89 8.45 16.83
N LEU A 410 27.57 8.34 15.69
CA LEU A 410 28.77 7.51 15.55
C LEU A 410 29.93 7.99 16.44
N MET A 411 30.12 9.32 16.59
CA MET A 411 31.15 9.88 17.48
C MET A 411 30.93 9.46 18.93
N ARG A 412 29.67 9.46 19.40
CA ARG A 412 29.34 9.00 20.78
C ARG A 412 29.71 7.54 21.03
N ASN A 413 29.82 6.73 19.99
CA ASN A 413 30.14 5.30 20.05
C ASN A 413 31.59 4.99 19.68
N ALA A 414 32.38 5.99 19.25
CA ALA A 414 33.78 5.81 18.89
C ALA A 414 34.67 5.78 20.14
N THR A 415 35.54 4.77 20.23
CA THR A 415 36.50 4.60 21.34
C THR A 415 37.91 5.09 21.00
N ASP A 416 38.24 5.22 19.70
CA ASP A 416 39.55 5.66 19.19
C ASP A 416 39.53 7.13 18.75
N ASP A 417 40.50 7.91 19.26
CA ASP A 417 40.71 9.32 18.92
C ASP A 417 40.96 9.53 17.41
N LYS A 418 41.58 8.56 16.74
CA LYS A 418 41.77 8.62 15.28
C LYS A 418 40.45 8.51 14.53
N VAL A 419 39.52 7.70 15.03
CA VAL A 419 38.17 7.56 14.44
C VAL A 419 37.38 8.85 14.67
N LEU A 420 37.40 9.37 15.90
CA LEU A 420 36.77 10.67 16.20
C LEU A 420 37.28 11.78 15.28
N LYS A 421 38.60 11.89 15.11
CA LYS A 421 39.19 12.86 14.20
C LYS A 421 38.66 12.71 12.77
N LYS A 422 38.64 11.48 12.23
CA LYS A 422 38.11 11.21 10.87
C LYS A 422 36.61 11.51 10.74
N LEU A 423 35.81 11.24 11.77
CA LEU A 423 34.41 11.62 11.79
C LEU A 423 34.24 13.16 11.80
N GLY A 424 35.12 13.87 12.51
CA GLY A 424 35.18 15.33 12.49
C GLY A 424 35.56 15.88 11.12
N GLU A 425 36.54 15.26 10.45
CA GLU A 425 36.92 15.57 9.07
C GLU A 425 35.74 15.40 8.11
N LEU A 426 34.95 14.32 8.25
CA LEU A 426 33.74 14.08 7.46
C LEU A 426 32.58 15.06 7.77
N LEU A 427 32.48 15.52 9.01
CA LEU A 427 31.51 16.54 9.43
C LEU A 427 31.88 17.90 8.82
N LEU A 428 33.17 18.21 8.70
CA LEU A 428 33.67 19.41 8.03
C LEU A 428 33.49 19.30 6.50
N ASP A 429 34.09 18.29 5.89
CA ASP A 429 34.08 18.00 4.45
C ASP A 429 33.57 16.57 4.21
N PRO A 430 32.35 16.40 3.65
CA PRO A 430 31.65 17.39 2.84
C PRO A 430 30.55 18.21 3.51
N LEU A 431 30.10 17.88 4.73
CA LEU A 431 28.84 18.44 5.21
C LEU A 431 28.87 19.96 5.47
N LEU A 432 29.69 20.44 6.40
CA LEU A 432 29.73 21.86 6.76
C LEU A 432 30.23 22.77 5.62
N LEU A 433 31.11 22.27 4.75
CA LEU A 433 31.52 23.01 3.55
C LEU A 433 30.37 23.23 2.57
N ASN A 434 29.45 22.27 2.46
CA ASN A 434 28.32 22.33 1.55
C ASN A 434 27.06 22.95 2.15
N TYR A 435 26.83 22.74 3.44
CA TYR A 435 25.60 23.10 4.13
C TYR A 435 25.89 23.97 5.36
N THR A 436 25.90 25.29 5.16
CA THR A 436 26.21 26.31 6.18
C THR A 436 24.97 26.87 6.91
N GLY A 437 23.77 26.43 6.54
CA GLY A 437 22.49 26.82 7.11
C GLY A 437 22.03 25.86 8.21
N LYS A 438 20.91 25.17 7.98
CA LYS A 438 20.20 24.41 9.03
C LYS A 438 21.05 23.27 9.62
N ALA A 439 21.90 22.66 8.79
CA ALA A 439 22.83 21.62 9.25
C ALA A 439 23.87 22.17 10.22
N ARG A 440 24.46 23.34 9.91
CA ARG A 440 25.41 24.04 10.81
C ARG A 440 24.73 24.47 12.11
N ASP A 441 23.51 25.00 12.04
CA ASP A 441 22.74 25.40 13.23
C ASP A 441 22.48 24.21 14.16
N TYR A 442 22.14 23.05 13.58
CA TYR A 442 22.01 21.79 14.33
C TYR A 442 23.33 21.38 15.00
N ILE A 443 24.45 21.44 14.28
CA ILE A 443 25.78 21.07 14.81
C ILE A 443 26.21 22.01 15.94
N ILE A 444 25.95 23.32 15.83
CA ILE A 444 26.19 24.30 16.90
C ILE A 444 25.37 23.94 18.14
N LYS A 445 24.10 23.58 17.96
CA LYS A 445 23.25 23.15 19.07
C LYS A 445 23.80 21.89 19.74
N GLN A 446 24.31 20.93 18.96
CA GLN A 446 24.90 19.71 19.50
C GLN A 446 26.21 19.96 20.26
N SER A 447 27.08 20.86 19.80
CA SER A 447 28.27 21.29 20.57
C SER A 447 27.91 21.76 22.00
N GLY A 448 26.76 22.43 22.15
CA GLY A 448 26.25 22.86 23.45
C GLY A 448 25.75 21.74 24.36
N SER A 449 25.28 20.62 23.81
CA SER A 449 24.73 19.48 24.57
C SER A 449 25.70 18.32 24.76
N GLU A 450 26.67 18.15 23.86
CA GLU A 450 27.68 17.10 23.94
C GLU A 450 28.75 17.40 25.01
N SER A 451 29.53 16.37 25.36
CA SER A 451 30.62 16.50 26.34
C SER A 451 31.86 15.70 25.93
N GLY A 452 32.98 15.94 26.62
CA GLY A 452 34.23 15.23 26.40
C GLY A 452 34.78 15.36 24.97
N LYS A 453 35.33 14.26 24.45
CA LYS A 453 36.01 14.23 23.14
C LYS A 453 35.06 14.43 21.95
N VAL A 454 33.78 14.06 22.09
CA VAL A 454 32.76 14.31 21.06
C VAL A 454 32.57 15.81 20.87
N LYS A 455 32.37 16.54 21.98
CA LYS A 455 32.28 17.99 21.95
C LYS A 455 33.53 18.63 21.35
N GLU A 456 34.71 18.22 21.78
CA GLU A 456 35.98 18.74 21.25
C GLU A 456 36.08 18.54 19.72
N THR A 457 35.65 17.37 19.23
CA THR A 457 35.63 17.06 17.79
C THR A 457 34.67 17.99 17.02
N ILE A 458 33.47 18.20 17.55
CA ILE A 458 32.48 19.11 16.96
C ILE A 458 32.98 20.56 16.98
N ASP A 459 33.53 21.02 18.10
CA ASP A 459 34.04 22.38 18.27
C ASP A 459 35.20 22.67 17.31
N ASN A 460 36.08 21.69 17.09
CA ASN A 460 37.15 21.80 16.11
C ASN A 460 36.60 21.93 14.68
N ALA A 461 35.65 21.08 14.28
CA ALA A 461 35.03 21.19 12.95
C ALA A 461 34.29 22.53 12.75
N LEU A 462 33.62 23.04 13.79
CA LEU A 462 32.97 24.36 13.78
C LEU A 462 33.98 25.51 13.68
N LYS A 463 35.10 25.40 14.38
CA LYS A 463 36.19 26.37 14.29
C LYS A 463 36.77 26.40 12.88
N ASP A 464 37.06 25.23 12.31
CA ASP A 464 37.65 25.10 10.97
C ASP A 464 36.75 25.68 9.89
N ILE A 465 35.43 25.40 9.92
CA ILE A 465 34.49 26.02 8.96
C ILE A 465 34.38 27.53 9.16
N ASN A 466 34.43 28.03 10.40
CA ASN A 466 34.39 29.47 10.66
C ASN A 466 35.63 30.17 10.11
N THR A 467 36.82 29.61 10.35
CA THR A 467 38.07 30.11 9.78
C THR A 467 38.01 30.12 8.25
N TYR A 468 37.56 29.02 7.62
CA TYR A 468 37.38 28.97 6.17
C TYR A 468 36.42 30.06 5.65
N LEU A 469 35.27 30.25 6.30
CA LEU A 469 34.31 31.27 5.89
C LEU A 469 34.80 32.70 6.13
N GLU A 470 35.56 32.95 7.21
CA GLU A 470 36.19 34.23 7.49
C GLU A 470 37.27 34.58 6.48
N GLU A 471 38.14 33.61 6.14
CA GLU A 471 39.14 33.75 5.09
C GLU A 471 38.48 34.07 3.75
N LEU A 472 37.43 33.35 3.39
CA LEU A 472 36.68 33.59 2.14
C LEU A 472 36.03 34.98 2.11
N ARG A 473 35.52 35.48 3.26
CA ARG A 473 34.99 36.85 3.37
C ARG A 473 36.08 37.92 3.32
N SER A 474 37.27 37.62 3.83
CA SER A 474 38.40 38.57 3.89
C SER A 474 38.90 39.00 2.50
N VAL A 475 38.68 38.17 1.47
CA VAL A 475 39.00 38.47 0.07
C VAL A 475 38.19 39.66 -0.47
N GLY A 476 37.01 39.93 0.10
CA GLY A 476 36.14 41.02 -0.31
C GLY A 476 35.45 40.79 -1.67
N SER A 477 34.61 41.74 -2.07
CA SER A 477 33.95 41.71 -3.39
C SER A 477 34.91 42.21 -4.47
N LEU A 478 35.30 41.31 -5.37
CA LEU A 478 36.06 41.65 -6.57
C LEU A 478 35.09 42.02 -7.69
N SER A 479 34.88 43.32 -7.90
CA SER A 479 33.97 43.83 -8.93
C SER A 479 34.29 43.31 -10.34
N ALA A 480 35.56 43.01 -10.62
CA ALA A 480 36.01 42.42 -11.88
C ALA A 480 35.49 40.99 -12.13
N LEU A 481 35.07 40.27 -11.09
CA LEU A 481 34.51 38.92 -11.18
C LEU A 481 32.97 38.92 -11.19
N HIS A 482 32.34 40.09 -11.11
CA HIS A 482 30.90 40.17 -11.19
C HIS A 482 30.39 39.79 -12.59
N PRO A 483 29.40 38.89 -12.70
CA PRO A 483 28.75 38.66 -13.98
C PRO A 483 28.08 39.95 -14.45
N SER A 484 28.13 40.20 -15.76
CA SER A 484 27.45 41.33 -16.40
C SER A 484 25.93 41.29 -16.16
N GLU A 485 25.25 42.43 -16.27
CA GLU A 485 23.79 42.49 -16.12
C GLU A 485 23.08 41.53 -17.08
N ALA A 486 23.54 41.45 -18.33
CA ALA A 486 23.01 40.52 -19.33
C ALA A 486 23.13 39.05 -18.88
N GLN A 487 24.26 38.66 -18.27
CA GLN A 487 24.45 37.30 -17.73
C GLN A 487 23.57 37.04 -16.51
N ARG A 488 23.41 38.03 -15.62
CA ARG A 488 22.50 37.92 -14.45
C ARG A 488 21.05 37.77 -14.89
N GLU A 489 20.61 38.56 -15.87
CA GLU A 489 19.27 38.43 -16.44
C GLU A 489 19.06 37.08 -17.12
N ALA A 490 20.03 36.63 -17.93
CA ALA A 490 19.96 35.34 -18.59
C ALA A 490 19.86 34.19 -17.57
N TYR A 491 20.68 34.23 -16.51
CA TYR A 491 20.62 33.26 -15.42
C TYR A 491 19.27 33.29 -14.70
N ASN A 492 18.77 34.47 -14.35
CA ASN A 492 17.48 34.61 -13.67
C ASN A 492 16.33 34.04 -14.53
N ARG A 493 16.30 34.34 -15.83
CA ARG A 493 15.29 33.79 -16.76
C ARG A 493 15.40 32.26 -16.83
N HIS A 494 16.61 31.74 -16.99
CA HIS A 494 16.84 30.29 -17.03
C HIS A 494 16.39 29.61 -15.73
N TYR A 495 16.77 30.15 -14.57
CA TYR A 495 16.40 29.62 -13.27
C TYR A 495 14.88 29.69 -13.02
N SER A 496 14.23 30.80 -13.37
CA SER A 496 12.76 30.92 -13.29
C SER A 496 12.05 29.90 -14.17
N GLN A 497 12.57 29.64 -15.38
CA GLN A 497 12.02 28.62 -16.26
C GLN A 497 12.18 27.21 -15.67
N LEU A 498 13.38 26.89 -15.17
CA LEU A 498 13.67 25.58 -14.56
C LEU A 498 12.80 25.33 -13.31
N MET A 499 12.57 26.35 -12.49
CA MET A 499 11.68 26.26 -11.34
C MET A 499 10.20 26.10 -11.75
N ALA A 500 9.76 26.79 -12.81
CA ALA A 500 8.40 26.65 -13.32
C ALA A 500 8.14 25.23 -13.88
N GLU A 501 9.13 24.65 -14.58
CA GLU A 501 9.07 23.27 -15.08
C GLU A 501 9.04 22.26 -13.92
N SER A 502 9.91 22.45 -12.92
CA SER A 502 9.95 21.61 -11.72
C SER A 502 8.63 21.65 -10.93
N TRP A 503 8.04 22.84 -10.78
CA TRP A 503 6.75 23.02 -10.13
C TRP A 503 5.62 22.31 -10.86
N LYS A 504 5.55 22.43 -12.20
CA LYS A 504 4.57 21.70 -13.02
C LYS A 504 4.71 20.18 -12.88
N ALA A 505 5.95 19.67 -12.85
CA ALA A 505 6.19 18.24 -12.68
C ALA A 505 5.77 17.74 -11.28
N ALA A 506 6.05 18.52 -10.23
CA ALA A 506 5.62 18.21 -8.86
C ALA A 506 4.08 18.28 -8.74
N GLU A 507 3.48 19.27 -9.34
CA GLU A 507 2.03 19.48 -9.37
C GLU A 507 1.30 18.33 -10.06
N ALA A 508 1.81 17.82 -11.18
CA ALA A 508 1.23 16.68 -11.88
C ALA A 508 1.14 15.42 -10.99
N LYS A 509 2.02 15.29 -10.00
CA LYS A 509 2.01 14.19 -9.02
C LYS A 509 1.10 14.43 -7.82
N SER A 510 0.56 15.63 -7.65
CA SER A 510 -0.23 15.99 -6.46
C SER A 510 -1.72 15.73 -6.68
N VAL A 511 -2.26 14.73 -5.97
CA VAL A 511 -3.69 14.42 -5.97
C VAL A 511 -4.50 15.64 -5.50
N VAL A 512 -4.05 16.30 -4.43
CA VAL A 512 -4.77 17.45 -3.84
C VAL A 512 -4.77 18.66 -4.77
N LEU A 513 -3.62 19.05 -5.32
CA LEU A 513 -3.54 20.23 -6.19
C LEU A 513 -4.30 20.02 -7.50
N ASN A 514 -4.48 18.79 -7.96
CA ASN A 514 -5.23 18.48 -9.17
C ASN A 514 -6.75 18.55 -8.99
N LEU A 515 -7.27 18.63 -7.76
CA LEU A 515 -8.70 18.78 -7.47
C LEU A 515 -9.20 20.22 -7.62
N PHE A 516 -8.31 21.21 -7.64
CA PHE A 516 -8.68 22.63 -7.65
C PHE A 516 -8.43 23.29 -9.01
N PRO A 517 -9.36 24.15 -9.50
CA PRO A 517 -9.16 24.92 -10.71
C PRO A 517 -8.06 25.97 -10.52
N LYS A 518 -7.28 26.22 -11.58
CA LYS A 518 -6.08 27.09 -11.54
C LYS A 518 -6.19 28.19 -12.59
N SER A 519 -5.70 29.38 -12.26
CA SER A 519 -5.64 30.53 -13.18
C SER A 519 -4.32 31.27 -13.02
N VAL A 520 -3.77 31.74 -14.16
CA VAL A 520 -2.57 32.58 -14.18
C VAL A 520 -2.98 34.03 -14.01
N LEU A 521 -2.44 34.70 -12.99
CA LEU A 521 -2.64 36.13 -12.76
C LEU A 521 -1.43 36.90 -13.26
N LEU A 522 -1.65 37.88 -14.15
CA LEU A 522 -0.58 38.78 -14.62
C LEU A 522 -0.26 39.86 -13.59
N TYR A 523 -1.27 40.33 -12.85
CA TYR A 523 -1.15 41.34 -11.80
C TYR A 523 -2.27 41.19 -10.77
N GLY A 524 -2.03 41.67 -9.55
CA GLY A 524 -3.01 41.70 -8.47
C GLY A 524 -2.54 40.98 -7.21
N LYS A 525 -3.06 41.41 -6.05
CA LYS A 525 -2.75 40.82 -4.73
C LYS A 525 -3.99 40.29 -4.01
N LYS A 526 -5.16 40.37 -4.64
CA LYS A 526 -6.45 40.03 -4.06
C LYS A 526 -7.38 39.41 -5.12
N LEU A 527 -8.17 38.43 -4.71
CA LEU A 527 -9.33 37.91 -5.44
C LEU A 527 -10.58 38.66 -4.95
N ILE A 528 -11.48 39.01 -5.86
CA ILE A 528 -12.78 39.61 -5.52
C ILE A 528 -13.87 38.61 -5.89
N ASN A 529 -14.73 38.25 -4.93
CA ASN A 529 -15.90 37.42 -5.14
C ASN A 529 -17.17 38.13 -4.66
N TYR A 530 -18.33 37.86 -5.28
CA TYR A 530 -19.62 38.43 -4.86
C TYR A 530 -20.51 37.32 -4.33
N VAL A 531 -20.94 37.43 -3.07
CA VAL A 531 -21.82 36.45 -2.41
C VAL A 531 -23.23 37.04 -2.33
N TYR A 532 -24.24 36.28 -2.78
CA TYR A 532 -25.63 36.73 -2.79
C TYR A 532 -26.35 36.20 -1.55
N GLY A 533 -26.94 37.11 -0.76
CA GLY A 533 -27.74 36.78 0.41
C GLY A 533 -29.14 36.29 0.07
N SER A 534 -29.85 35.74 1.05
CA SER A 534 -31.27 35.32 0.92
C SER A 534 -32.24 36.47 0.63
N ASP A 535 -31.77 37.72 0.75
CA ASP A 535 -32.46 38.96 0.40
C ASP A 535 -32.21 39.41 -1.06
N GLY A 536 -31.42 38.66 -1.83
CA GLY A 536 -31.04 39.00 -3.20
C GLY A 536 -29.94 40.07 -3.32
N GLN A 537 -29.39 40.57 -2.20
CA GLN A 537 -28.32 41.57 -2.24
C GLN A 537 -26.93 40.92 -2.35
N SER A 538 -26.09 41.45 -3.23
CA SER A 538 -24.70 41.01 -3.42
C SER A 538 -23.76 41.70 -2.44
N HIS A 539 -22.97 40.92 -1.72
CA HIS A 539 -21.92 41.41 -0.85
C HIS A 539 -20.55 41.11 -1.47
N ARG A 540 -19.73 42.15 -1.65
CA ARG A 540 -18.37 42.02 -2.16
C ARG A 540 -17.46 41.45 -1.07
N GLN A 541 -16.79 40.35 -1.38
CA GLN A 541 -15.77 39.74 -0.54
C GLN A 541 -14.40 39.89 -1.23
N GLU A 542 -13.43 40.43 -0.51
CA GLU A 542 -12.03 40.48 -0.95
C GLU A 542 -11.22 39.43 -0.20
N ILE A 543 -10.52 38.58 -0.94
CA ILE A 543 -9.65 37.55 -0.38
C ILE A 543 -8.21 37.88 -0.80
N PRO A 544 -7.30 38.23 0.12
CA PRO A 544 -5.90 38.46 -0.21
C PRO A 544 -5.25 37.15 -0.68
N LEU A 545 -4.42 37.24 -1.73
CA LEU A 545 -3.65 36.10 -2.21
C LEU A 545 -2.56 35.76 -1.19
N GLN A 546 -2.44 34.48 -0.86
CA GLN A 546 -1.38 33.97 0.00
C GLN A 546 -0.30 33.30 -0.83
N CYS A 547 0.96 33.51 -0.45
CA CYS A 547 2.09 32.82 -1.03
C CYS A 547 2.40 31.60 -0.17
N LEU A 548 2.44 30.43 -0.79
CA LEU A 548 2.96 29.21 -0.20
C LEU A 548 4.30 28.93 -0.88
N GLY A 549 5.37 28.95 -0.11
CA GLY A 549 6.72 28.71 -0.59
C GLY A 549 7.47 27.77 0.34
N SER A 550 8.46 27.08 -0.22
CA SER A 550 9.41 26.28 0.54
C SER A 550 10.82 26.69 0.15
N GLU A 551 11.73 26.70 1.12
CA GLU A 551 13.14 26.97 0.90
C GLU A 551 13.92 25.68 1.18
N MET A 552 14.83 25.34 0.26
CA MET A 552 15.79 24.27 0.46
C MET A 552 17.21 24.81 0.42
N GLU A 553 18.08 24.22 1.24
CA GLU A 553 19.50 24.49 1.17
C GLU A 553 20.13 23.63 0.07
N TYR A 554 20.97 24.24 -0.77
CA TYR A 554 21.64 23.56 -1.88
C TYR A 554 23.14 23.45 -1.63
N ALA A 555 23.72 22.29 -1.91
CA ALA A 555 25.13 22.02 -1.63
C ALA A 555 26.07 22.89 -2.49
N ARG A 556 26.98 23.61 -1.83
CA ARG A 556 27.88 24.57 -2.49
C ARG A 556 28.79 23.93 -3.54
N MET A 557 29.33 22.74 -3.29
CA MET A 557 30.24 22.07 -4.22
C MET A 557 29.54 21.54 -5.47
N HIS A 558 28.20 21.40 -5.50
CA HIS A 558 27.50 21.17 -6.76
C HIS A 558 27.61 22.35 -7.74
N ILE A 559 28.00 23.55 -7.25
CA ILE A 559 28.26 24.72 -8.07
C ILE A 559 29.76 24.83 -8.39
N PHE A 560 30.63 24.62 -7.40
CA PHE A 560 32.07 24.87 -7.54
C PHE A 560 32.87 23.69 -8.09
N ASP A 561 32.54 22.47 -7.68
CA ASP A 561 33.19 21.22 -8.12
C ASP A 561 32.16 20.08 -8.19
N PRO A 562 31.24 20.12 -9.18
CA PRO A 562 30.19 19.12 -9.31
C PRO A 562 30.75 17.71 -9.56
N PHE A 563 31.89 17.59 -10.24
CA PHE A 563 32.50 16.31 -10.58
C PHE A 563 33.20 15.66 -9.39
N GLY A 564 33.99 16.43 -8.63
CA GLY A 564 34.65 15.91 -7.42
C GLY A 564 33.63 15.52 -6.36
N MET A 565 32.58 16.33 -6.18
CA MET A 565 31.48 16.03 -5.27
C MET A 565 30.77 14.72 -5.67
N ASP A 566 30.34 14.59 -6.93
CA ASP A 566 29.66 13.38 -7.42
C ASP A 566 30.56 12.14 -7.32
N TYR A 567 31.84 12.27 -7.69
CA TYR A 567 32.81 11.18 -7.58
C TYR A 567 32.95 10.69 -6.13
N MET A 568 33.14 11.60 -5.18
CA MET A 568 33.26 11.25 -3.76
C MET A 568 32.00 10.56 -3.23
N LEU A 569 30.80 11.07 -3.54
CA LEU A 569 29.54 10.43 -3.12
C LEU A 569 29.41 9.03 -3.72
N ARG A 570 29.80 8.83 -4.98
CA ARG A 570 29.80 7.49 -5.60
C ARG A 570 30.80 6.55 -4.95
N VAL A 571 31.99 7.02 -4.59
CA VAL A 571 32.98 6.22 -3.86
C VAL A 571 32.39 5.76 -2.52
N PHE A 572 31.77 6.67 -1.77
CA PHE A 572 31.13 6.34 -0.49
C PHE A 572 29.94 5.39 -0.65
N ARG A 573 29.15 5.51 -1.73
CA ARG A 573 28.04 4.59 -2.00
C ARG A 573 28.52 3.20 -2.37
N ASN A 574 29.59 3.10 -3.18
CA ASN A 574 30.05 1.85 -3.79
C ASN A 574 31.15 1.13 -3.02
N GLU A 575 31.78 1.76 -2.01
CA GLU A 575 32.77 1.06 -1.19
C GLU A 575 32.17 -0.16 -0.49
N GLN A 576 32.98 -1.19 -0.29
CA GLN A 576 32.60 -2.44 0.35
C GLN A 576 33.62 -2.77 1.45
N LEU A 577 33.15 -3.37 2.54
CA LEU A 577 34.06 -3.93 3.55
C LEU A 577 34.78 -5.12 2.93
N LYS A 578 36.11 -5.11 2.94
CA LYS A 578 36.91 -6.28 2.57
C LYS A 578 36.74 -7.31 3.68
N THR A 579 36.14 -8.44 3.35
CA THR A 579 35.99 -9.61 4.23
C THR A 579 37.29 -10.36 4.40
#